data_AF-A0A7I8IDN5-F1
#
_entry.id   AF-A0A7I8IDN5-F1
#
_cell.length_a   1.000
_cell.length_b   1.000
_cell.length_c   1.000
_cell.angle_alpha   90.00
_cell.angle_beta   90.00
_cell.angle_gamma   90.00
#
_symmetry.space_group_name_H-M   'P 1'
#
loop_
_entity.id
_entity.type
_entity.pdbx_description
1 polymer ?
#
loop_
_entity_poly.entity_id
_entity_poly.type
_entity_poly.pdbx_seq_one_letter_code
_entity_poly.pdbx_strand_id
1 'polypeptide(L)'
;MIEICRVVFVDVQALIRTFDPTDGTVRLVHLRDSGFSHLLPRIGFLKASADEAPFVDVEEVRKLCCVVVTDGKDGCRVYWKSGVLRVPSFPAVQVDPTGAGDSFLGGFVAGMVHGLAVPDAALLGNFFGSLTVRHIGIPNFHQELFQFPLKMMGWTVTIALLLESLVWWISIQASPSPSSISFARKSKARAGMAFSTALRRNRPMEVATLSEVAAESAHCP
;
A
#
# COMPACT_ATOMS: atom_id res chain seq x y z
N MET A 1 20.80 -4.98 15.57
CA MET A 1 19.54 -4.26 15.26
C MET A 1 18.59 -5.11 14.42
N ILE A 2 19.03 -5.71 13.31
CA ILE A 2 18.18 -6.56 12.44
C ILE A 2 17.61 -7.80 13.16
N GLU A 3 18.30 -8.34 14.18
CA GLU A 3 17.85 -9.55 14.91
C GLU A 3 16.76 -9.30 15.95
N ILE A 4 16.34 -8.05 16.15
CA ILE A 4 15.37 -7.65 17.19
C ILE A 4 14.03 -7.23 16.58
N CYS A 5 14.00 -6.93 15.27
CA CYS A 5 12.83 -6.43 14.57
C CYS A 5 12.11 -7.57 13.84
N ARG A 6 10.77 -7.63 13.94
CA ARG A 6 9.95 -8.60 13.20
C ARG A 6 9.99 -8.36 11.69
N VAL A 7 10.05 -7.10 11.29
CA VAL A 7 10.07 -6.65 9.89
C VAL A 7 11.02 -5.45 9.80
N VAL A 8 11.89 -5.43 8.79
CA VAL A 8 12.84 -4.33 8.54
C VAL A 8 12.40 -3.56 7.30
N PHE A 9 12.29 -2.24 7.43
CA PHE A 9 12.01 -1.32 6.33
C PHE A 9 13.29 -0.57 5.99
N VAL A 10 13.63 -0.50 4.71
CA VAL A 10 14.85 0.16 4.23
C VAL A 10 14.51 1.10 3.08
N ASP A 11 14.99 2.34 3.15
CA ASP A 11 15.09 3.20 1.98
C ASP A 11 16.39 2.85 1.23
N VAL A 12 16.27 2.53 -0.06
CA VAL A 12 17.41 2.10 -0.87
C VAL A 12 18.51 3.14 -0.96
N GLN A 13 18.20 4.43 -0.76
CA GLN A 13 19.20 5.50 -0.66
C GLN A 13 20.31 5.19 0.34
N ALA A 14 20.00 4.47 1.41
CA ALA A 14 20.98 4.05 2.42
C ALA A 14 21.94 2.96 1.90
N LEU A 15 21.57 2.25 0.83
CA LEU A 15 22.31 1.11 0.29
C LEU A 15 23.02 1.40 -1.03
N ILE A 16 22.59 2.39 -1.80
CA ILE A 16 23.10 2.62 -3.18
C ILE A 16 23.90 3.92 -3.32
N ARG A 17 24.02 4.72 -2.26
CA ARG A 17 24.81 5.95 -2.28
C ARG A 17 26.25 5.65 -1.88
N THR A 18 27.18 6.12 -2.69
CA THR A 18 28.60 6.19 -2.36
C THR A 18 29.09 7.63 -2.46
N PHE A 19 30.16 7.95 -1.76
CA PHE A 19 30.79 9.26 -1.79
C PHE A 19 32.07 9.19 -2.60
N ASP A 20 32.24 10.12 -3.54
CA ASP A 20 33.50 10.30 -4.22
C ASP A 20 34.55 10.78 -3.20
N PRO A 21 35.68 10.09 -3.05
CA PRO A 21 36.69 10.44 -2.06
C PRO A 21 37.41 11.76 -2.38
N THR A 22 37.28 12.26 -3.61
CA THR A 22 38.00 13.45 -4.08
C THR A 22 37.22 14.73 -3.83
N ASP A 23 35.93 14.74 -4.17
CA ASP A 23 35.09 15.94 -4.11
C ASP A 23 33.87 15.79 -3.18
N GLY A 24 33.68 14.62 -2.55
CA GLY A 24 32.58 14.34 -1.64
C GLY A 24 31.23 14.22 -2.34
N THR A 25 31.18 14.20 -3.67
CA THR A 25 29.92 14.08 -4.42
C THR A 25 29.27 12.73 -4.19
N VAL A 26 27.94 12.72 -4.10
CA VAL A 26 27.17 11.49 -3.97
C VAL A 26 26.97 10.89 -5.35
N ARG A 27 27.37 9.63 -5.51
CA ARG A 27 27.12 8.82 -6.70
C ARG A 27 26.19 7.66 -6.36
N LEU A 28 25.39 7.25 -7.33
CA LEU A 28 24.58 6.04 -7.24
C LEU A 28 25.35 4.86 -7.83
N VAL A 29 25.37 3.75 -7.11
CA VAL A 29 25.89 2.46 -7.56
C VAL A 29 24.77 1.43 -7.59
N HIS A 30 24.90 0.38 -8.39
CA HIS A 30 23.91 -0.70 -8.33
C HIS A 30 23.95 -1.39 -6.97
N LEU A 31 22.80 -1.84 -6.48
CA LEU A 31 22.66 -2.53 -5.19
C LEU A 31 23.45 -3.85 -5.12
N ARG A 32 23.69 -4.50 -6.27
CA ARG A 32 24.58 -5.65 -6.37
C ARG A 32 26.06 -5.30 -6.16
N ASP A 33 26.44 -4.07 -6.48
CA ASP A 33 27.82 -3.58 -6.42
C ASP A 33 28.10 -2.79 -5.12
N SER A 34 27.06 -2.47 -4.34
CA SER A 34 27.20 -1.67 -3.12
C SER A 34 27.71 -2.44 -1.90
N GLY A 35 27.84 -3.77 -2.00
CA GLY A 35 28.25 -4.63 -0.89
C GLY A 35 27.12 -4.97 0.09
N PHE A 36 25.92 -4.41 -0.06
CA PHE A 36 24.79 -4.61 0.85
C PHE A 36 23.79 -5.70 0.42
N SER A 37 24.01 -6.36 -0.72
CA SER A 37 23.06 -7.36 -1.25
C SER A 37 22.83 -8.53 -0.29
N HIS A 38 23.81 -8.85 0.57
CA HIS A 38 23.70 -9.87 1.60
C HIS A 38 22.64 -9.55 2.68
N LEU A 39 22.19 -8.30 2.77
CA LEU A 39 21.13 -7.88 3.70
C LEU A 39 19.72 -8.15 3.16
N LEU A 40 19.55 -8.27 1.83
CA LEU A 40 18.25 -8.42 1.16
C LEU A 40 17.36 -9.51 1.77
N PRO A 41 17.84 -10.72 2.10
CA PRO A 41 17.01 -11.76 2.70
C PRO A 41 16.46 -11.43 4.10
N ARG A 42 16.99 -10.38 4.74
CA ARG A 42 16.57 -9.91 6.08
C ARG A 42 15.69 -8.65 6.01
N ILE A 43 15.53 -8.07 4.83
CA ILE A 43 14.70 -6.88 4.60
C ILE A 43 13.27 -7.34 4.34
N GLY A 44 12.31 -6.74 5.04
CA GLY A 44 10.89 -6.99 4.76
C GLY A 44 10.41 -6.16 3.58
N PHE A 45 10.68 -4.85 3.64
CA PHE A 45 10.30 -3.88 2.62
C PHE A 45 11.51 -3.00 2.24
N LEU A 46 11.80 -2.94 0.95
CA LEU A 46 12.78 -2.02 0.36
C LEU A 46 12.02 -0.96 -0.45
N LYS A 47 12.11 0.31 -0.05
CA LYS A 47 11.54 1.44 -0.81
C LYS A 47 12.60 2.02 -1.74
N ALA A 48 12.19 2.36 -2.96
CA ALA A 48 12.98 3.09 -3.95
C ALA A 48 12.10 4.14 -4.65
N SER A 49 12.70 5.21 -5.15
CA SER A 49 12.04 6.09 -6.12
C SER A 49 12.11 5.50 -7.53
N ALA A 50 11.32 6.04 -8.45
CA ALA A 50 11.42 5.71 -9.87
C ALA A 50 12.84 5.96 -10.43
N ASP A 51 13.54 6.99 -9.94
CA ASP A 51 14.91 7.31 -10.35
C ASP A 51 15.96 6.35 -9.75
N GLU A 52 15.64 5.74 -8.60
CA GLU A 52 16.50 4.77 -7.92
C GLU A 52 16.27 3.34 -8.42
N ALA A 53 15.07 3.02 -8.91
CA ALA A 53 14.69 1.69 -9.37
C ALA A 53 15.68 1.05 -10.37
N PRO A 54 16.29 1.78 -11.34
CA PRO A 54 17.31 1.22 -12.23
C PRO A 54 18.57 0.69 -11.50
N PHE A 55 18.87 1.20 -10.30
CA PHE A 55 20.01 0.76 -9.49
C PHE A 55 19.68 -0.42 -8.58
N VAL A 56 18.40 -0.79 -8.44
CA VAL A 56 17.96 -1.84 -7.52
C VAL A 56 17.93 -3.22 -8.16
N ASP A 57 17.73 -3.32 -9.48
CA ASP A 57 17.38 -4.59 -10.15
C ASP A 57 16.09 -5.21 -9.55
N VAL A 58 14.98 -4.44 -9.61
CA VAL A 58 13.69 -4.75 -8.92
C VAL A 58 13.20 -6.18 -9.14
N GLU A 59 13.34 -6.73 -10.35
CA GLU A 59 12.89 -8.09 -10.67
C GLU A 59 13.68 -9.19 -9.95
N GLU A 60 14.96 -8.97 -9.65
CA GLU A 60 15.77 -9.89 -8.86
C GLU A 60 15.51 -9.69 -7.37
N VAL A 61 15.46 -8.43 -6.92
CA VAL A 61 15.27 -8.11 -5.50
C VAL A 61 13.89 -8.51 -4.98
N ARG A 62 12.84 -8.39 -5.80
CA ARG A 62 11.47 -8.80 -5.41
C ARG A 62 11.33 -10.28 -5.09
N LYS A 63 12.31 -11.12 -5.50
CA LYS A 63 12.37 -12.54 -5.16
C LYS A 63 12.79 -12.77 -3.70
N LEU A 64 13.42 -11.78 -3.08
CA LEU A 64 14.03 -11.84 -1.74
C LEU A 64 13.26 -11.00 -0.70
N CYS A 65 12.74 -9.83 -1.09
CA CYS A 65 11.95 -8.96 -0.21
C CYS A 65 10.87 -8.22 -1.00
N CYS A 66 9.91 -7.57 -0.32
CA CYS A 66 8.95 -6.72 -1.03
C CYS A 66 9.60 -5.38 -1.40
N VAL A 67 9.38 -4.92 -2.63
CA VAL A 67 9.95 -3.68 -3.15
C VAL A 67 8.85 -2.68 -3.43
N VAL A 68 8.96 -1.47 -2.90
CA VAL A 68 8.01 -0.39 -3.13
C VAL A 68 8.69 0.69 -3.96
N VAL A 69 8.22 0.91 -5.19
CA VAL A 69 8.74 1.94 -6.10
C VAL A 69 7.77 3.11 -6.13
N THR A 70 8.19 4.29 -5.67
CA THR A 70 7.35 5.50 -5.71
C THR A 70 7.51 6.22 -7.05
N ASP A 71 6.39 6.50 -7.72
CA ASP A 71 6.28 7.13 -9.04
C ASP A 71 5.71 8.56 -8.96
N GLY A 72 5.96 9.26 -7.85
CA GLY A 72 5.51 10.63 -7.64
C GLY A 72 3.99 10.79 -7.79
N LYS A 73 3.55 11.62 -8.76
CA LYS A 73 2.13 11.87 -9.03
C LYS A 73 1.37 10.62 -9.49
N ASP A 74 2.08 9.62 -10.02
CA ASP A 74 1.49 8.40 -10.56
C ASP A 74 1.27 7.31 -9.50
N GLY A 75 1.67 7.58 -8.26
CA GLY A 75 1.46 6.76 -7.08
C GLY A 75 2.69 5.93 -6.73
N CYS A 76 2.48 4.66 -6.46
CA CYS A 76 3.58 3.71 -6.27
C CYS A 76 3.24 2.33 -6.83
N ARG A 77 4.26 1.51 -7.00
CA ARG A 77 4.16 0.10 -7.34
C ARG A 77 4.76 -0.73 -6.23
N VAL A 78 4.03 -1.76 -5.79
CA VAL A 78 4.48 -2.73 -4.80
C VAL A 78 4.77 -4.04 -5.53
N TYR A 79 6.00 -4.51 -5.45
CA TYR A 79 6.48 -5.74 -6.03
C TYR A 79 6.71 -6.78 -4.95
N TRP A 80 6.27 -8.01 -5.21
CA TRP A 80 6.59 -9.18 -4.42
C TRP A 80 6.96 -10.33 -5.36
N LYS A 81 7.33 -11.48 -4.80
CA LYS A 81 7.88 -12.60 -5.57
C LYS A 81 7.02 -13.01 -6.77
N SER A 82 5.69 -13.01 -6.63
CA SER A 82 4.75 -13.52 -7.64
C SER A 82 4.01 -12.43 -8.41
N GLY A 83 4.19 -11.15 -8.09
CA GLY A 83 3.36 -10.11 -8.71
C GLY A 83 3.78 -8.67 -8.43
N VAL A 84 3.01 -7.76 -9.02
CA VAL A 84 3.11 -6.32 -8.86
C VAL A 84 1.71 -5.73 -8.72
N LEU A 85 1.57 -4.75 -7.81
CA LEU A 85 0.37 -3.94 -7.64
C LEU A 85 0.71 -2.48 -7.88
N ARG A 86 -0.15 -1.75 -8.59
CA ARG A 86 -0.10 -0.30 -8.65
C ARG A 86 -1.08 0.31 -7.66
N VAL A 87 -0.61 1.26 -6.86
CA VAL A 87 -1.42 2.00 -5.87
C VAL A 87 -1.43 3.48 -6.28
N PRO A 88 -2.61 4.09 -6.48
CA PRO A 88 -2.72 5.46 -7.00
C PRO A 88 -2.23 6.50 -5.99
N SER A 89 -1.80 7.66 -6.50
CA SER A 89 -1.48 8.84 -5.67
C SER A 89 -2.71 9.67 -5.36
N PHE A 90 -2.55 10.65 -4.47
CA PHE A 90 -3.53 11.69 -4.21
C PHE A 90 -3.15 12.96 -4.98
N PRO A 91 -4.13 13.66 -5.59
CA PRO A 91 -3.87 14.93 -6.26
C PRO A 91 -3.28 15.97 -5.29
N ALA A 92 -2.16 16.56 -5.67
CA ALA A 92 -1.51 17.63 -4.91
C ALA A 92 -0.90 18.67 -5.85
N VAL A 93 -0.89 19.93 -5.41
CA VAL A 93 -0.14 21.00 -6.06
C VAL A 93 1.28 20.95 -5.49
N GLN A 94 2.25 20.60 -6.33
CA GLN A 94 3.65 20.47 -5.93
C GLN A 94 4.30 21.85 -5.78
N VAL A 95 4.81 22.12 -4.58
CA VAL A 95 5.61 23.30 -4.22
C VAL A 95 7.07 22.89 -4.03
N ASP A 96 7.33 21.84 -3.23
CA ASP A 96 8.68 21.34 -2.94
C ASP A 96 8.62 19.80 -2.78
N PRO A 97 9.32 19.00 -3.61
CA PRO A 97 9.33 17.55 -3.47
C PRO A 97 10.15 17.04 -2.28
N THR A 98 10.91 17.90 -1.61
CA THR A 98 11.86 17.51 -0.56
C THR A 98 11.14 16.78 0.58
N GLY A 99 11.65 15.60 0.94
CA GLY A 99 11.09 14.78 2.02
C GLY A 99 9.84 13.97 1.65
N ALA A 100 9.30 14.09 0.43
CA ALA A 100 8.10 13.34 0.04
C ALA A 100 8.29 11.81 0.12
N GLY A 101 9.48 11.33 -0.22
CA GLY A 101 9.85 9.90 -0.09
C GLY A 101 9.94 9.44 1.36
N ASP A 102 10.47 10.27 2.25
CA ASP A 102 10.57 9.97 3.69
C ASP A 102 9.18 9.96 4.34
N SER A 103 8.34 10.94 4.00
CA SER A 103 6.95 10.99 4.44
C SER A 103 6.12 9.82 3.91
N PHE A 104 6.37 9.40 2.65
CA PHE A 104 5.78 8.18 2.12
C PHE A 104 6.17 6.97 2.98
N LEU A 105 7.47 6.80 3.25
CA LEU A 105 7.97 5.67 4.03
C LEU A 105 7.41 5.70 5.46
N GLY A 106 7.34 6.87 6.09
CA GLY A 106 6.74 7.06 7.40
C GLY A 106 5.26 6.69 7.43
N GLY A 107 4.48 7.14 6.43
CA GLY A 107 3.07 6.76 6.27
C GLY A 107 2.88 5.26 6.04
N PHE A 108 3.72 4.66 5.20
CA PHE A 108 3.71 3.23 4.92
C PHE A 108 4.00 2.40 6.18
N VAL A 109 5.08 2.70 6.89
CA VAL A 109 5.46 2.04 8.14
C VAL A 109 4.36 2.20 9.19
N ALA A 110 3.78 3.40 9.32
CA ALA A 110 2.68 3.63 10.25
C ALA A 110 1.47 2.75 9.91
N GLY A 111 1.09 2.64 8.63
CA GLY A 111 0.02 1.74 8.19
C GLY A 111 0.28 0.28 8.57
N MET A 112 1.50 -0.20 8.32
CA MET A 112 1.91 -1.57 8.66
C MET A 112 1.87 -1.82 10.18
N VAL A 113 2.34 -0.86 11.00
CA VAL A 113 2.29 -0.95 12.47
C VAL A 113 0.85 -1.01 12.99
N HIS A 114 -0.10 -0.36 12.31
CA HIS A 114 -1.53 -0.41 12.64
C HIS A 114 -2.25 -1.65 12.06
N GLY A 115 -1.52 -2.59 11.45
CA GLY A 115 -2.06 -3.83 10.92
C GLY A 115 -2.84 -3.67 9.61
N LEU A 116 -2.62 -2.58 8.88
CA LEU A 116 -3.16 -2.44 7.53
C LEU A 116 -2.53 -3.47 6.58
N ALA A 117 -3.29 -3.88 5.56
CA ALA A 117 -2.72 -4.65 4.47
C ALA A 117 -1.75 -3.80 3.66
N VAL A 118 -0.78 -4.43 2.99
CA VAL A 118 0.26 -3.72 2.20
C VAL A 118 -0.32 -2.69 1.22
N PRO A 119 -1.39 -2.97 0.45
CA PRO A 119 -2.00 -1.98 -0.44
C PRO A 119 -2.51 -0.74 0.30
N ASP A 120 -3.14 -0.94 1.46
CA ASP A 120 -3.71 0.13 2.27
C ASP A 120 -2.62 0.96 2.96
N ALA A 121 -1.58 0.29 3.45
CA ALA A 121 -0.38 0.97 3.97
C ALA A 121 0.30 1.79 2.86
N ALA A 122 0.42 1.26 1.64
CA ALA A 122 1.02 1.96 0.51
C ALA A 122 0.18 3.18 0.10
N LEU A 123 -1.15 3.06 0.16
CA LEU A 123 -2.05 4.19 -0.07
C LEU A 123 -1.88 5.26 1.00
N LEU A 124 -1.72 4.88 2.27
CA LEU A 124 -1.40 5.80 3.35
C LEU A 124 -0.05 6.50 3.14
N GLY A 125 0.97 5.76 2.67
CA GLY A 125 2.24 6.34 2.23
C GLY A 125 2.05 7.39 1.12
N ASN A 126 1.31 7.06 0.06
CA ASN A 126 1.01 8.00 -1.02
C ASN A 126 0.29 9.26 -0.51
N PHE A 127 -0.61 9.12 0.46
CA PHE A 127 -1.29 10.25 1.10
C PHE A 127 -0.29 11.19 1.79
N PHE A 128 0.59 10.69 2.65
CA PHE A 128 1.59 11.52 3.34
C PHE A 128 2.62 12.12 2.39
N GLY A 129 3.04 11.38 1.35
CA GLY A 129 3.87 11.92 0.27
C GLY A 129 3.19 13.10 -0.42
N SER A 130 1.90 12.97 -0.78
CA SER A 130 1.13 14.03 -1.42
C SER A 130 0.91 15.28 -0.54
N LEU A 131 0.84 15.11 0.78
CA LEU A 131 0.75 16.24 1.71
C LEU A 131 2.07 16.99 1.81
N THR A 132 3.19 16.26 1.80
CA THR A 132 4.54 16.82 1.92
C THR A 132 4.84 17.77 0.77
N VAL A 133 4.51 17.35 -0.45
CA VAL A 133 4.84 18.16 -1.63
C VAL A 133 4.15 19.52 -1.68
N ARG A 134 3.15 19.78 -0.84
CA ARG A 134 2.36 21.03 -0.81
C ARG A 134 3.02 22.16 -0.02
N HIS A 135 4.08 21.88 0.72
CA HIS A 135 4.74 22.82 1.62
C HIS A 135 6.25 22.81 1.38
N ILE A 136 6.93 23.92 1.70
CA ILE A 136 8.39 23.98 1.65
C ILE A 136 8.95 23.19 2.83
N GLY A 137 9.88 22.27 2.56
CA GLY A 137 10.47 21.41 3.58
C GLY A 137 9.51 20.36 4.16
N ILE A 138 9.97 19.69 5.22
CA ILE A 138 9.22 18.60 5.85
C ILE A 138 8.11 19.18 6.74
N PRO A 139 6.82 18.89 6.46
CA PRO A 139 5.72 19.41 7.27
C PRO A 139 5.65 18.72 8.64
N ASN A 140 5.13 19.44 9.64
CA ASN A 140 4.78 18.84 10.92
C ASN A 140 3.45 18.08 10.79
N PHE A 141 3.50 16.75 10.86
CA PHE A 141 2.29 15.92 10.87
C PHE A 141 1.71 15.81 12.30
N HIS A 142 0.50 16.32 12.50
CA HIS A 142 -0.25 16.11 13.73
C HIS A 142 -0.96 14.75 13.72
N GLN A 143 -1.08 14.09 14.88
CA GLN A 143 -1.68 12.75 15.01
C GLN A 143 -3.08 12.63 14.41
N GLU A 144 -3.85 13.72 14.37
CA GLU A 144 -5.20 13.75 13.79
C GLU A 144 -5.23 13.42 12.29
N LEU A 145 -4.13 13.65 11.57
CA LEU A 145 -4.02 13.32 10.14
C LEU A 145 -4.04 11.81 9.88
N PHE A 146 -3.72 10.97 10.87
CA PHE A 146 -3.87 9.51 10.74
C PHE A 146 -5.33 9.06 10.73
N GLN A 147 -6.23 9.80 11.38
CA GLN A 147 -7.65 9.45 11.47
C GLN A 147 -8.36 9.63 10.13
N PHE A 148 -7.88 10.54 9.28
CA PHE A 148 -8.59 10.94 8.07
C PHE A 148 -8.58 9.85 6.99
N PRO A 149 -7.43 9.24 6.61
CA PRO A 149 -7.38 8.15 5.65
C PRO A 149 -8.04 6.87 6.18
N LEU A 150 -7.85 6.56 7.47
CA LEU A 150 -8.45 5.39 8.12
C LEU A 150 -9.98 5.48 8.13
N LYS A 151 -10.54 6.67 8.43
CA LYS A 151 -12.00 6.91 8.36
C LYS A 151 -12.50 6.92 6.91
N MET A 152 -11.74 7.48 5.97
CA MET A 152 -12.09 7.49 4.56
C MET A 152 -12.17 6.06 3.98
N MET A 153 -11.20 5.20 4.30
CA MET A 153 -11.22 3.78 3.95
C MET A 153 -12.44 3.07 4.55
N GLY A 154 -12.80 3.37 5.80
CA GLY A 154 -14.03 2.86 6.42
C GLY A 154 -15.32 3.34 5.73
N TRP A 155 -15.35 4.57 5.23
CA TRP A 155 -16.47 5.12 4.47
C TRP A 155 -16.58 4.49 3.08
N THR A 156 -15.47 4.21 2.40
CA THR A 156 -15.48 3.51 1.12
C THR A 156 -16.14 2.14 1.29
N VAL A 157 -15.79 1.39 2.34
CA VAL A 157 -16.42 0.10 2.68
C VAL A 157 -17.89 0.23 3.10
N THR A 158 -18.28 1.37 3.69
CA THR A 158 -19.70 1.61 4.05
C THR A 158 -20.55 1.96 2.83
N ILE A 159 -20.07 2.87 1.97
CA ILE A 159 -20.76 3.28 0.73
C ILE A 159 -20.89 2.08 -0.21
N ALA A 160 -19.83 1.29 -0.32
CA ALA A 160 -19.79 0.01 -1.00
C ALA A 160 -20.96 -0.93 -0.65
N LEU A 161 -21.11 -1.22 0.65
CA LEU A 161 -22.18 -2.08 1.16
C LEU A 161 -23.57 -1.47 0.96
N LEU A 162 -23.67 -0.13 1.01
CA LEU A 162 -24.91 0.58 0.71
C LEU A 162 -25.27 0.47 -0.77
N LEU A 163 -24.31 0.57 -1.68
CA LEU A 163 -24.52 0.41 -3.12
C LEU A 163 -24.91 -1.03 -3.47
N GLU A 164 -24.26 -2.04 -2.89
CA GLU A 164 -24.68 -3.44 -3.06
C GLU A 164 -26.09 -3.69 -2.53
N SER A 165 -26.43 -3.09 -1.38
CA SER A 165 -27.78 -3.15 -0.81
C SER A 165 -28.83 -2.43 -1.68
N LEU A 166 -28.44 -1.36 -2.37
CA LEU A 166 -29.29 -0.62 -3.30
C LEU A 166 -29.54 -1.42 -4.57
N VAL A 167 -28.51 -2.06 -5.13
CA VAL A 167 -28.61 -2.97 -6.29
C VAL A 167 -29.53 -4.15 -5.96
N TRP A 168 -29.43 -4.70 -4.74
CA TRP A 168 -30.35 -5.72 -4.23
C TRP A 168 -31.81 -5.23 -4.19
N TRP A 169 -32.04 -4.00 -3.72
CA TRP A 169 -33.37 -3.40 -3.62
C TRP A 169 -34.01 -3.17 -4.99
N ILE A 170 -33.23 -2.66 -5.95
CA ILE A 170 -33.66 -2.46 -7.34
C ILE A 170 -34.00 -3.80 -8.01
N SER A 171 -33.19 -4.84 -7.77
CA SER A 171 -33.41 -6.18 -8.33
C SER A 171 -34.70 -6.85 -7.83
N ILE A 172 -35.10 -6.59 -6.58
CA ILE A 172 -36.37 -7.11 -6.02
C ILE A 172 -37.58 -6.45 -6.67
N GLN A 173 -37.53 -5.14 -6.94
CA GLN A 173 -38.64 -4.44 -7.60
C GLN A 173 -38.81 -4.89 -9.06
N ALA A 174 -37.72 -5.29 -9.72
CA ALA A 174 -37.75 -5.71 -11.13
C ALA A 174 -38.33 -7.12 -11.37
N SER A 175 -38.43 -8.01 -10.36
CA SER A 175 -38.93 -9.39 -10.56
C SER A 175 -39.45 -10.05 -9.24
N PRO A 176 -40.72 -9.85 -8.86
CA PRO A 176 -41.26 -10.21 -7.54
C PRO A 176 -41.74 -11.68 -7.41
N SER A 177 -41.07 -12.65 -8.03
CA SER A 177 -41.55 -14.04 -7.99
C SER A 177 -41.23 -14.76 -6.65
N PRO A 178 -42.09 -15.67 -6.16
CA PRO A 178 -41.91 -16.37 -4.88
C PRO A 178 -40.63 -17.22 -4.81
N SER A 179 -40.16 -17.74 -5.94
CA SER A 179 -38.90 -18.50 -6.06
C SER A 179 -37.68 -17.59 -5.84
N SER A 180 -37.70 -16.37 -6.39
CA SER A 180 -36.67 -15.33 -6.17
C SER A 180 -36.57 -14.93 -4.70
N ILE A 181 -37.70 -14.82 -4.00
CA ILE A 181 -37.76 -14.46 -2.58
C ILE A 181 -37.21 -15.58 -1.68
N SER A 182 -37.48 -16.85 -2.02
CA SER A 182 -36.98 -18.00 -1.26
C SER A 182 -35.47 -18.24 -1.45
N PHE A 183 -34.97 -18.06 -2.68
CA PHE A 183 -33.54 -18.10 -3.00
C PHE A 183 -32.80 -16.93 -2.34
N ALA A 184 -33.41 -15.74 -2.33
CA ALA A 184 -32.89 -14.56 -1.65
C ALA A 184 -32.89 -14.67 -0.12
N ARG A 185 -33.89 -15.34 0.50
CA ARG A 185 -33.85 -15.63 1.95
C ARG A 185 -32.74 -16.62 2.32
N LYS A 186 -32.52 -17.65 1.48
CA LYS A 186 -31.38 -18.57 1.64
C LYS A 186 -30.04 -17.87 1.40
N SER A 187 -29.94 -16.94 0.44
CA SER A 187 -28.72 -16.13 0.22
C SER A 187 -28.48 -15.12 1.34
N LYS A 188 -29.52 -14.49 1.90
CA LYS A 188 -29.42 -13.55 3.04
C LYS A 188 -29.05 -14.24 4.35
N ALA A 189 -29.52 -15.47 4.57
CA ALA A 189 -29.05 -16.32 5.67
C ALA A 189 -27.60 -16.78 5.46
N ARG A 190 -27.21 -17.10 4.21
CA ARG A 190 -25.80 -17.36 3.84
C ARG A 190 -24.92 -16.12 3.98
N ALA A 191 -25.43 -14.93 3.66
CA ALA A 191 -24.75 -13.65 3.79
C ALA A 191 -24.64 -13.19 5.25
N GLY A 192 -25.64 -13.50 6.10
CA GLY A 192 -25.58 -13.29 7.54
C GLY A 192 -24.62 -14.25 8.26
N MET A 193 -24.57 -15.52 7.84
CA MET A 193 -23.52 -16.46 8.28
C MET A 193 -22.15 -16.07 7.72
N ALA A 194 -22.08 -15.62 6.46
CA ALA A 194 -20.88 -15.06 5.88
C ALA A 194 -20.46 -13.78 6.60
N PHE A 195 -21.36 -12.97 7.15
CA PHE A 195 -21.07 -11.78 7.95
C PHE A 195 -20.47 -12.13 9.32
N SER A 196 -21.00 -13.15 10.02
CA SER A 196 -20.38 -13.67 11.25
C SER A 196 -19.01 -14.32 10.98
N THR A 197 -18.86 -14.93 9.80
CA THR A 197 -17.58 -15.49 9.34
C THR A 197 -16.65 -14.40 8.79
N ALA A 198 -17.18 -13.30 8.26
CA ALA A 198 -16.45 -12.20 7.61
C ALA A 198 -16.03 -11.09 8.57
N LEU A 199 -16.74 -10.92 9.70
CA LEU A 199 -16.20 -10.26 10.89
C LEU A 199 -15.02 -11.04 11.50
N ARG A 200 -14.80 -12.30 11.13
CA ARG A 200 -13.54 -13.04 11.33
C ARG A 200 -12.68 -13.20 10.06
N ARG A 201 -13.19 -12.87 8.87
CA ARG A 201 -12.55 -13.05 7.54
C ARG A 201 -13.12 -12.02 6.54
N ASN A 202 -12.65 -10.79 6.61
CA ASN A 202 -13.05 -9.65 5.76
C ASN A 202 -13.38 -10.02 4.30
N ARG A 203 -14.63 -9.79 3.84
CA ARG A 203 -15.06 -9.28 2.50
C ARG A 203 -16.57 -9.43 2.20
N PRO A 204 -17.20 -8.74 1.18
CA PRO A 204 -16.61 -8.07 -0.02
C PRO A 204 -17.19 -6.66 -0.42
N MET A 205 -16.66 -6.07 -1.51
CA MET A 205 -17.39 -5.20 -2.48
C MET A 205 -16.73 -5.19 -3.88
N GLU A 206 -17.42 -5.51 -4.98
CA GLU A 206 -16.85 -5.65 -6.34
C GLU A 206 -16.46 -4.35 -7.08
N VAL A 207 -15.17 -4.00 -7.03
CA VAL A 207 -14.40 -3.29 -8.07
C VAL A 207 -13.04 -3.98 -8.08
N ALA A 208 -12.84 -5.06 -8.85
CA ALA A 208 -11.60 -5.87 -8.92
C ALA A 208 -10.68 -5.66 -7.70
N THR A 209 -11.14 -6.18 -6.57
CA THR A 209 -10.91 -5.54 -5.28
C THR A 209 -9.44 -5.48 -4.89
N LEU A 210 -9.01 -4.35 -4.34
CA LEU A 210 -7.76 -4.23 -3.58
C LEU A 210 -7.54 -5.38 -2.58
N SER A 211 -8.59 -6.11 -2.19
CA SER A 211 -8.53 -7.28 -1.33
C SER A 211 -8.14 -8.60 -2.04
N GLU A 212 -8.38 -8.77 -3.35
CA GLU A 212 -7.83 -9.88 -4.16
C GLU A 212 -6.33 -9.68 -4.30
N VAL A 213 -5.92 -8.44 -4.57
CA VAL A 213 -4.52 -8.07 -4.60
C VAL A 213 -3.89 -8.03 -3.19
N ALA A 214 -4.68 -7.77 -2.12
CA ALA A 214 -4.23 -7.94 -0.74
C ALA A 214 -4.02 -9.42 -0.36
N ALA A 215 -4.81 -10.34 -0.94
CA ALA A 215 -4.63 -11.77 -0.74
C ALA A 215 -3.40 -12.29 -1.50
N GLU A 216 -3.09 -11.74 -2.68
CA GLU A 216 -1.87 -12.08 -3.43
C GLU A 216 -0.60 -11.45 -2.83
N SER A 217 -0.71 -10.22 -2.32
CA SER A 217 0.36 -9.53 -1.57
C SER A 217 0.48 -9.98 -0.11
N ALA A 218 -0.35 -10.91 0.37
CA ALA A 218 -0.18 -11.59 1.65
C ALA A 218 1.13 -12.40 1.75
N HIS A 219 1.85 -12.54 0.63
CA HIS A 219 3.20 -13.09 0.56
C HIS A 219 4.30 -12.06 0.93
N CYS A 220 3.93 -10.79 1.17
CA CYS A 220 4.84 -9.84 1.82
C CYS A 220 4.94 -10.14 3.32
N PRO A 221 6.15 -10.02 3.90
CA PRO A 221 6.45 -10.45 5.27
C PRO A 221 5.75 -9.64 6.38
#